data_AF-A0A1H7M0E6-F1
#
_entry.id   AF-A0A1H7M0E6-F1
#
_cell.length_a   1.000
_cell.length_b   1.000
_cell.length_c   1.000
_cell.angle_alpha   90.00
_cell.angle_beta   90.00
_cell.angle_gamma   90.00
#
_symmetry.space_group_name_H-M   'P 1'
#
loop_
_entity.id
_entity.type
_entity.pdbx_description
1 polymer ?
#
loop_
_entity_poly.entity_id
_entity_poly.type
_entity_poly.pdbx_seq_one_letter_code
_entity_poly.pdbx_strand_id
1 'polypeptide(L)'
;MAAASAEDLFGELAEELAPQGAERGRMFGMACLKDPGGKAFVGLHGDELVVRLNRDTDEHAAALALPGSHLFDPMGGRPMKDWICLALAQREQWLPLAEAARRMPR
;
A
#
# COMPACT_ATOMS: atom_id res chain seq x y z
N MET A 1 16.98 20.28 -2.55
CA MET A 1 16.40 19.25 -1.67
C MET A 1 16.27 18.00 -2.51
N ALA A 2 16.89 16.88 -2.12
CA ALA A 2 16.65 15.62 -2.81
C ALA A 2 15.16 15.29 -2.67
N ALA A 3 14.49 14.95 -3.77
CA ALA A 3 13.13 14.41 -3.68
C ALA A 3 13.21 13.10 -2.89
N ALA A 4 12.35 12.92 -1.89
CA ALA A 4 12.30 11.67 -1.14
C ALA A 4 11.94 10.52 -2.10
N SER A 5 12.67 9.41 -2.02
CA SER A 5 12.41 8.23 -2.85
C SER A 5 11.16 7.52 -2.35
N ALA A 6 10.56 6.66 -3.19
CA ALA A 6 9.45 5.82 -2.76
C ALA A 6 9.79 4.94 -1.55
N GLU A 7 11.04 4.46 -1.48
CA GLU A 7 11.58 3.71 -0.34
C GLU A 7 11.67 4.55 0.94
N ASP A 8 12.12 5.81 0.85
CA ASP A 8 12.18 6.73 2.00
C ASP A 8 10.78 6.99 2.55
N LEU A 9 9.84 7.35 1.67
CA LEU A 9 8.44 7.60 2.03
C LEU A 9 7.75 6.36 2.61
N PHE A 10 8.05 5.18 2.07
CA PHE A 10 7.58 3.92 2.63
C PHE A 10 8.18 3.65 4.01
N GLY A 11 9.46 4.00 4.21
CA GLY A 11 10.13 3.97 5.49
C GLY A 11 9.41 4.84 6.53
N GLU A 12 9.15 6.09 6.19
CA GLU A 12 8.40 7.03 7.04
C GLU A 12 7.00 6.51 7.35
N LEU A 13 6.26 6.05 6.33
CA LEU A 13 4.94 5.43 6.48
C LEU A 13 4.96 4.26 7.48
N ALA A 14 6.01 3.44 7.42
CA ALA A 14 6.16 2.31 8.31
C ALA A 14 6.43 2.75 9.76
N GLU A 15 7.16 3.84 9.99
CA GLU A 15 7.38 4.40 11.33
C GLU A 15 6.11 5.00 11.91
N GLU A 16 5.32 5.70 11.08
CA GLU A 16 4.04 6.27 11.49
C GLU A 16 3.00 5.18 11.85
N LEU A 17 3.02 4.05 11.15
CA LEU A 17 2.10 2.94 11.40
C LEU A 17 2.61 1.94 12.46
N ALA A 18 3.91 1.94 12.79
CA ALA A 18 4.51 1.10 13.83
C ALA A 18 3.82 1.20 15.20
N PRO A 19 3.53 2.39 15.77
CA PRO A 19 2.81 2.50 17.05
C PRO A 19 1.38 1.95 16.98
N GLN A 20 0.83 1.80 15.78
CA GLN A 20 -0.47 1.18 15.56
C GLN A 20 -0.38 -0.36 15.37
N GLY A 21 0.80 -0.94 15.58
CA GLY A 21 1.06 -2.38 15.47
C GLY A 21 1.40 -2.86 14.05
N ALA A 22 1.76 -1.95 13.13
CA ALA A 22 2.25 -2.36 11.82
C ALA A 22 3.71 -2.82 11.92
N GLU A 23 4.01 -3.98 11.35
CA GLU A 23 5.35 -4.57 11.35
C GLU A 23 5.92 -4.62 9.94
N ARG A 24 7.17 -4.17 9.79
CA ARG A 24 7.90 -4.29 8.52
C ARG A 24 8.19 -5.76 8.21
N GLY A 25 8.03 -6.13 6.96
CA GLY A 25 8.28 -7.48 6.47
C GLY A 25 8.55 -7.53 4.98
N ARG A 26 8.50 -8.74 4.42
CA ARG A 26 8.55 -8.98 2.99
C ARG A 26 7.37 -9.81 2.52
N MET A 27 6.88 -9.51 1.33
CA MET A 27 5.83 -10.23 0.62
C MET A 27 6.24 -10.30 -0.85
N PHE A 28 6.23 -11.48 -1.49
CA PHE A 28 6.65 -11.62 -2.90
C PHE A 28 8.00 -10.98 -3.26
N GLY A 29 8.96 -10.96 -2.32
CA GLY A 29 10.29 -10.36 -2.52
C GLY A 29 10.35 -8.84 -2.31
N MET A 30 9.21 -8.14 -2.23
CA MET A 30 9.11 -6.71 -1.97
C MET A 30 8.93 -6.38 -0.48
N ALA A 31 9.26 -5.14 -0.10
CA ALA A 31 9.02 -4.62 1.24
C ALA A 31 7.51 -4.49 1.50
N CYS A 32 7.05 -4.85 2.69
CA CYS A 32 5.64 -4.77 3.06
C CYS A 32 5.43 -4.44 4.54
N LEU A 33 4.22 -3.99 4.87
CA LEU A 33 3.75 -3.84 6.24
C LEU A 33 2.69 -4.89 6.53
N LYS A 34 2.82 -5.51 7.71
CA LYS A 34 1.95 -6.56 8.23
C LYS A 34 1.21 -6.03 9.45
N ASP A 35 -0.05 -6.40 9.56
CA ASP A 35 -0.81 -6.16 10.78
C ASP A 35 -0.31 -7.10 11.91
N PRO A 36 -0.71 -6.89 13.19
CA PRO A 36 -0.30 -7.73 14.32
C PRO A 36 -0.64 -9.23 14.17
N GLY A 37 -1.54 -9.59 13.26
CA GLY A 37 -1.85 -10.96 12.87
C GLY A 37 -0.85 -11.57 11.87
N GLY A 38 0.24 -10.89 11.54
CA GLY A 38 1.31 -11.37 10.64
C GLY A 38 0.95 -11.23 9.16
N LYS A 39 0.10 -10.27 8.85
CA LYS A 39 -0.78 -10.33 7.70
C LYS A 39 -0.61 -9.04 6.88
N ALA A 40 -0.07 -9.14 5.66
CA ALA A 40 0.27 -7.96 4.87
C ALA A 40 -0.97 -7.15 4.42
N PHE A 41 -0.88 -5.83 4.51
CA PHE A 41 -1.92 -4.88 4.09
C PHE A 41 -1.36 -3.72 3.25
N VAL A 42 -0.05 -3.47 3.31
CA VAL A 42 0.65 -2.52 2.45
C VAL A 42 1.93 -3.16 1.92
N GLY A 43 2.34 -2.83 0.69
CA GLY A 43 3.60 -3.22 0.05
C GLY A 43 4.20 -2.05 -0.72
N LEU A 44 5.48 -2.16 -1.07
CA LEU A 44 6.13 -1.24 -2.00
C LEU A 44 6.61 -2.03 -3.23
N HIS A 45 6.02 -1.76 -4.40
CA HIS A 45 6.37 -2.43 -5.65
C HIS A 45 6.98 -1.41 -6.62
N GLY A 46 8.30 -1.49 -6.82
CA GLY A 46 9.02 -0.43 -7.53
C GLY A 46 8.88 0.91 -6.79
N ASP A 47 8.36 1.92 -7.49
CA ASP A 47 8.08 3.25 -6.93
C ASP A 47 6.61 3.45 -6.51
N GLU A 48 5.84 2.37 -6.40
CA GLU A 48 4.40 2.41 -6.16
C GLU A 48 4.03 1.76 -4.83
N LEU A 49 3.15 2.42 -4.09
CA LEU A 49 2.60 1.85 -2.86
C LEU A 49 1.43 0.93 -3.21
N VAL A 50 1.53 -0.32 -2.80
CA VAL A 50 0.46 -1.30 -2.95
C VAL A 50 -0.34 -1.36 -1.66
N VAL A 51 -1.64 -1.09 -1.71
CA VAL A 51 -2.52 -1.10 -0.53
C VAL A 51 -3.68 -2.06 -0.71
N ARG A 52 -4.02 -2.83 0.33
CA ARG A 52 -5.17 -3.74 0.33
C ARG A 52 -6.42 -3.00 0.79
N LEU A 53 -7.27 -2.61 -0.15
CA LEU A 53 -8.51 -1.88 0.15
C LEU A 53 -9.79 -2.72 0.09
N ASN A 54 -9.66 -4.01 -0.23
CA ASN A 54 -10.75 -4.93 -0.54
C ASN A 54 -11.61 -4.41 -1.70
N ARG A 55 -11.96 -5.29 -2.63
CA ARG A 55 -12.93 -4.91 -3.65
C ARG A 55 -14.25 -4.50 -3.01
N ASP A 56 -15.01 -3.64 -3.69
CA ASP A 56 -16.34 -3.18 -3.28
C ASP A 56 -16.38 -2.20 -2.10
N THR A 57 -15.25 -1.60 -1.70
CA THR A 57 -15.20 -0.48 -0.73
C THR A 57 -15.10 0.89 -1.43
N ASP A 58 -15.60 1.94 -0.78
CA ASP A 58 -15.48 3.31 -1.28
C ASP A 58 -14.01 3.74 -1.39
N GLU A 59 -13.18 3.35 -0.42
CA GLU A 59 -11.74 3.63 -0.44
C GLU A 59 -11.04 2.95 -1.62
N HIS A 60 -11.41 1.70 -1.96
CA HIS A 60 -10.88 1.03 -3.14
C HIS A 60 -11.24 1.77 -4.43
N ALA A 61 -12.51 2.18 -4.58
CA ALA A 61 -12.96 2.93 -5.75
C ALA A 61 -12.26 4.30 -5.85
N ALA A 62 -12.11 5.00 -4.72
CA ALA A 62 -11.42 6.28 -4.65
C ALA A 62 -9.93 6.15 -5.00
N ALA A 63 -9.25 5.14 -4.45
CA ALA A 63 -7.85 4.86 -4.74
C ALA A 63 -7.62 4.50 -6.22
N LEU A 64 -8.50 3.69 -6.80
CA LEU A 64 -8.41 3.31 -8.21
C LEU A 64 -8.69 4.50 -9.16
N ALA A 65 -9.47 5.49 -8.71
CA ALA A 65 -9.74 6.70 -9.49
C ALA A 65 -8.58 7.71 -9.48
N LEU A 66 -7.57 7.53 -8.61
CA LEU A 66 -6.42 8.43 -8.53
C LEU A 66 -5.53 8.29 -9.80
N PRO A 67 -5.04 9.42 -10.37
CA PRO A 67 -4.17 9.38 -11.54
C PRO A 67 -2.92 8.52 -11.33
N GLY A 68 -2.70 7.59 -12.26
CA GLY A 68 -1.57 6.65 -12.22
C GLY A 68 -1.81 5.40 -11.37
N SER A 69 -2.94 5.30 -10.68
CA SER A 69 -3.26 4.14 -9.85
C SER A 69 -3.88 3.02 -10.67
N HIS A 70 -3.62 1.77 -10.28
CA HIS A 70 -4.09 0.59 -10.99
C HIS A 70 -4.19 -0.64 -10.08
N LEU A 71 -4.80 -1.72 -10.56
CA LEU A 71 -4.85 -2.98 -9.80
C LEU A 71 -3.48 -3.63 -9.72
N PHE A 72 -3.12 -4.15 -8.54
CA PHE A 72 -1.85 -4.84 -8.36
C PHE A 72 -1.80 -6.18 -9.12
N ASP A 73 -0.87 -6.31 -10.07
CA ASP A 73 -0.66 -7.54 -10.85
C ASP A 73 0.82 -7.99 -10.80
N PRO A 74 1.27 -8.62 -9.69
CA PRO A 74 2.66 -9.01 -9.53
C PRO A 74 3.09 -10.14 -10.47
N MET A 75 2.13 -10.92 -11.00
CA MET A 75 2.39 -12.09 -11.83
C MET A 75 2.14 -11.84 -13.32
N GLY A 76 1.73 -10.62 -13.72
CA GLY A 76 1.58 -10.21 -15.12
C GLY A 76 0.50 -10.97 -15.88
N GLY A 77 -0.64 -11.24 -15.24
CA GLY A 77 -1.73 -11.98 -15.87
C GLY A 77 -2.93 -12.25 -14.97
N ARG A 78 -2.85 -11.91 -13.67
CA ARG A 78 -3.98 -12.06 -12.75
C ARG A 78 -3.96 -10.93 -11.71
N PRO A 79 -4.56 -9.76 -12.03
CA PRO A 79 -4.67 -8.66 -11.11
C PRO A 79 -5.39 -9.07 -9.82
N MET A 80 -4.81 -8.71 -8.68
CA MET A 80 -5.42 -8.86 -7.37
C MET A 80 -6.43 -7.74 -7.18
N LYS A 81 -7.71 -8.08 -7.28
CA LYS A 81 -8.83 -7.12 -7.24
C LYS A 81 -8.99 -6.38 -5.91
N ASP A 82 -8.35 -6.85 -4.85
CA ASP A 82 -8.41 -6.24 -3.51
C ASP A 82 -7.28 -5.25 -3.26
N TRP A 83 -6.34 -5.13 -4.21
CA TRP A 83 -5.08 -4.42 -4.03
C TRP A 83 -4.90 -3.35 -5.11
N ILE A 84 -4.61 -2.13 -4.69
CA ILE A 84 -4.38 -0.98 -5.56
C ILE A 84 -2.91 -0.57 -5.47
N CYS A 85 -2.26 -0.41 -6.61
CA CYS A 85 -1.00 0.31 -6.75
C CYS A 85 -1.27 1.81 -6.85
N LEU A 86 -0.57 2.59 -6.04
CA LEU A 86 -0.63 4.05 -6.00
C LEU A 86 0.73 4.60 -6.46
N ALA A 87 0.72 5.38 -7.53
CA ALA A 87 1.92 6.03 -8.03
C ALA A 87 2.54 6.97 -6.98
N LEU A 88 3.86 7.17 -7.04
CA LEU A 88 4.60 8.14 -6.22
C LEU A 88 4.04 9.58 -6.30
N ALA A 89 3.42 9.93 -7.43
CA ALA A 89 2.71 11.19 -7.59
C ALA A 89 1.54 11.37 -6.59
N GLN A 90 0.97 10.25 -6.11
CA GLN A 90 -0.11 10.19 -5.12
C GLN A 90 0.41 9.96 -3.69
N ARG A 91 1.69 10.25 -3.40
CA ARG A 91 2.28 10.05 -2.05
C ARG A 91 1.50 10.68 -0.91
N GLU A 92 0.77 11.77 -1.17
CA GLU A 92 -0.09 12.42 -0.18
C GLU A 92 -1.28 11.54 0.26
N GLN A 93 -1.67 10.58 -0.59
CA GLN A 93 -2.75 9.62 -0.32
C GLN A 93 -2.26 8.33 0.31
N TRP A 94 -0.93 8.11 0.40
CA TRP A 94 -0.35 6.86 0.88
C TRP A 94 -0.71 6.57 2.34
N LEU A 95 -0.51 7.54 3.24
CA LEU A 95 -0.84 7.40 4.65
C LEU A 95 -2.35 7.15 4.89
N PRO A 96 -3.29 7.99 4.41
CA PRO A 96 -4.71 7.77 4.69
C PRO A 96 -5.23 6.44 4.11
N LEU A 97 -4.74 6.02 2.93
CA LEU A 97 -5.13 4.75 2.33
C LEU A 97 -4.50 3.55 3.04
N ALA A 98 -3.26 3.66 3.52
CA ALA A 98 -2.62 2.63 4.33
C ALA A 98 -3.33 2.44 5.68
N GLU A 99 -3.76 3.53 6.32
CA GLU A 99 -4.56 3.47 7.53
C GLU A 99 -5.94 2.84 7.29
N ALA A 100 -6.58 3.16 6.17
CA ALA A 100 -7.83 2.50 5.75
C ALA A 100 -7.61 0.99 5.55
N ALA A 101 -6.57 0.61 4.79
CA ALA A 101 -6.20 -0.79 4.55
C ALA A 101 -5.95 -1.59 5.84
N ARG A 102 -5.36 -0.94 6.86
CA ARG A 102 -5.12 -1.56 8.18
C ARG A 102 -6.42 -1.89 8.92
N ARG A 103 -7.43 -1.02 8.82
CA ARG A 103 -8.73 -1.19 9.50
C ARG A 103 -9.64 -2.21 8.80
N MET A 104 -9.35 -2.54 7.54
CA MET A 104 -10.22 -3.40 6.76
C MET A 104 -10.10 -4.86 7.19
N PRO A 105 -11.25 -5.53 7.40
CA PRO A 105 -11.26 -6.96 7.67
C PRO A 105 -10.65 -7.72 6.49
N ARG A 106 -10.16 -8.92 6.79
CA ARG A 106 -9.68 -9.84 5.76
C ARG A 106 -10.80 -10.63 5.14
#